data_AF-A0A1G1WRU8-F1
#
_entry.id   AF-A0A1G1WRU8-F1
#
_cell.length_a   1.000
_cell.length_b   1.000
_cell.length_c   1.000
_cell.angle_alpha   90.00
_cell.angle_beta   90.00
_cell.angle_gamma   90.00
#
_symmetry.space_group_name_H-M   'P 1'
#
loop_
_entity.id
_entity.type
_entity.pdbx_description
1 polymer ?
#
loop_
_entity_poly.entity_id
_entity_poly.type
_entity_poly.pdbx_seq_one_letter_code
_entity_poly.pdbx_strand_id
1 'polypeptide(L)'
;MDPAKKKKLLLLLLLILLLILGALLLWFFLFSTLKENNQPTKTVQKTASSSAKTATASSASSSATPAEDDLTLIKKALVEKTQIAADQINVTISQNDGKYAKGFVGTKGEETGGGYFLAVKVGGVWIIVYDGQATPDCAPINAYAFPVSMVPECLDANGNLMKR
;
A
#
# COMPACT_ATOMS: atom_id res chain seq x y z
N MET A 1 -17.83 -22.90 53.79
CA MET A 1 -18.20 -22.61 52.37
C MET A 1 -19.03 -23.76 51.84
N ASP A 2 -20.32 -23.49 51.60
CA ASP A 2 -21.34 -24.52 51.37
C ASP A 2 -21.02 -25.41 50.17
N PRO A 3 -21.26 -26.74 50.25
CA PRO A 3 -20.98 -27.67 49.15
C PRO A 3 -21.76 -27.32 47.88
N ALA A 4 -22.96 -26.76 48.03
CA ALA A 4 -23.78 -26.28 46.91
C ALA A 4 -23.18 -25.04 46.23
N LYS A 5 -22.57 -24.12 46.99
CA LYS A 5 -21.89 -22.93 46.45
C LYS A 5 -20.60 -23.30 45.72
N LYS A 6 -19.83 -24.26 46.26
CA LYS A 6 -18.63 -24.79 45.60
C LYS A 6 -18.95 -25.44 44.25
N LYS A 7 -20.03 -26.23 44.16
CA LYS A 7 -20.49 -26.83 42.89
C LYS A 7 -20.89 -25.76 41.87
N LYS A 8 -21.65 -24.74 42.27
CA LYS A 8 -22.03 -23.63 41.38
C LYS A 8 -20.82 -22.81 40.90
N LEU A 9 -19.86 -22.55 41.79
CA LEU A 9 -18.62 -21.85 41.45
C LEU A 9 -17.75 -22.67 40.49
N LEU A 10 -17.61 -23.98 40.73
CA LEU A 10 -16.89 -24.89 39.83
C LEU A 10 -17.53 -24.93 38.44
N LEU A 11 -18.87 -24.98 38.38
CA LEU A 11 -19.63 -25.05 37.13
C LEU A 11 -19.54 -23.73 36.34
N LEU A 12 -19.52 -22.58 37.04
CA LEU A 12 -19.28 -21.27 36.43
C LEU A 12 -17.87 -21.17 35.84
N LEU A 13 -16.84 -21.63 36.57
CA LEU A 13 -15.45 -21.62 36.10
C LEU A 13 -15.27 -22.53 34.88
N LEU A 14 -15.94 -23.68 34.85
CA LEU A 14 -15.89 -24.61 33.72
C LEU A 14 -16.55 -24.02 32.46
N LEU A 15 -17.68 -23.30 32.61
CA LEU A 15 -18.31 -22.56 31.51
C LEU A 15 -17.41 -21.46 30.94
N ILE A 16 -16.76 -20.69 31.81
CA ILE A 16 -15.83 -19.63 31.39
C ILE A 16 -14.63 -20.23 30.66
N LEU A 17 -14.08 -21.33 31.16
CA LEU A 17 -12.97 -22.04 30.52
C LEU A 17 -13.34 -22.53 29.10
N LEU A 18 -14.55 -23.07 28.92
CA LEU A 18 -15.04 -23.51 27.61
C LEU A 18 -15.21 -22.36 26.62
N LEU A 19 -15.70 -21.19 27.09
CA LEU A 19 -15.82 -20.00 26.24
C LEU A 19 -14.44 -19.47 25.80
N ILE A 20 -13.46 -19.46 26.71
CA ILE A 20 -12.08 -19.03 26.40
C ILE A 20 -11.43 -20.01 25.41
N LEU A 21 -11.55 -21.32 25.64
CA LEU A 21 -11.04 -22.35 24.72
C LEU A 21 -11.69 -22.24 23.33
N GLY A 22 -13.01 -22.02 23.27
CA GLY A 22 -13.73 -21.80 22.02
C GLY A 22 -13.24 -20.57 21.26
N ALA A 23 -13.04 -19.44 21.96
CA ALA A 23 -12.51 -18.22 21.38
C ALA A 23 -11.06 -18.38 20.87
N LEU A 24 -10.22 -19.10 21.62
CA LEU A 24 -8.84 -19.40 21.21
C LEU A 24 -8.79 -20.32 19.98
N LEU A 25 -9.67 -21.32 19.90
CA LEU A 25 -9.77 -22.21 18.73
C LEU A 25 -10.28 -21.47 17.49
N LEU A 26 -11.31 -20.62 17.64
CA LEU A 26 -11.81 -19.76 16.57
C LEU A 26 -10.74 -18.78 16.09
N TRP A 27 -10.02 -18.14 17.02
CA TRP A 27 -8.92 -17.24 16.68
C TRP A 27 -7.78 -17.97 15.99
N PHE A 28 -7.36 -19.13 16.48
CA PHE A 28 -6.32 -19.96 15.87
C PHE A 28 -6.73 -20.45 14.47
N PHE A 29 -8.00 -20.80 14.27
CA PHE A 29 -8.50 -21.24 12.97
C PHE A 29 -8.59 -20.09 11.95
N LEU A 30 -9.05 -18.92 12.37
CA LEU A 30 -9.00 -17.69 11.55
C LEU A 30 -7.56 -17.25 11.25
N PHE A 31 -6.65 -17.40 12.22
CA PHE A 31 -5.23 -17.07 12.04
C PHE A 31 -4.50 -18.08 11.15
N SER A 32 -4.84 -19.37 11.26
CA SER A 32 -4.21 -20.44 10.47
C SER A 32 -4.70 -20.46 9.02
N THR A 33 -5.89 -19.93 8.74
CA THR A 33 -6.44 -19.83 7.37
C THR A 33 -5.95 -18.62 6.57
N LEU A 34 -5.20 -17.69 7.20
CA LEU A 34 -4.53 -16.56 6.52
C LEU A 34 -3.03 -16.80 6.25
N LYS A 35 -2.50 -17.99 6.58
CA LYS A 35 -1.08 -18.31 6.35
C LYS A 35 -0.90 -18.97 4.98
N GLU A 36 -0.96 -18.16 3.93
CA GLU A 36 -0.54 -18.60 2.58
C GLU A 36 0.99 -18.70 2.51
N ASN A 37 1.42 -19.86 2.02
CA ASN A 37 2.77 -20.34 1.73
C ASN A 37 3.87 -19.29 1.53
N ASN A 38 4.92 -19.38 2.34
CA ASN A 38 6.26 -18.96 1.92
C ASN A 38 7.25 -20.10 2.17
N GLN A 39 7.51 -20.87 1.11
CA GLN A 39 8.67 -21.75 1.01
C GLN A 39 9.92 -20.90 0.71
N PRO A 40 11.07 -21.17 1.36
CA PRO A 40 12.34 -20.55 1.04
C PRO A 40 13.06 -21.35 -0.06
N THR A 41 13.43 -20.71 -1.17
CA THR A 41 14.49 -21.21 -2.07
C THR A 41 15.20 -20.02 -2.72
N LYS A 42 16.32 -19.61 -2.11
CA LYS A 42 17.70 -19.77 -2.60
C LYS A 42 18.06 -18.94 -3.85
N THR A 43 18.80 -17.87 -3.57
CA THR A 43 20.15 -17.56 -4.11
C THR A 43 20.44 -17.95 -5.56
N VAL A 44 20.53 -16.96 -6.45
CA VAL A 44 21.62 -16.89 -7.43
C VAL A 44 22.18 -15.46 -7.43
N GLN A 45 23.40 -15.35 -6.92
CA GLN A 45 24.33 -14.24 -7.07
C GLN A 45 25.23 -14.53 -8.27
N LYS A 46 25.44 -13.54 -9.14
CA LYS A 46 26.61 -13.26 -10.03
C LYS A 46 26.14 -12.30 -11.13
N THR A 47 26.87 -11.30 -11.62
CA THR A 47 28.17 -10.68 -11.34
C THR A 47 28.13 -9.34 -12.08
N ALA A 48 28.87 -8.36 -11.58
CA ALA A 48 29.15 -7.06 -12.19
C ALA A 48 29.41 -7.11 -13.71
N SER A 49 28.96 -6.06 -14.42
CA SER A 49 29.70 -5.56 -15.59
C SER A 49 29.62 -4.04 -15.66
N SER A 50 30.81 -3.47 -15.52
CA SER A 50 31.18 -2.09 -15.77
C SER A 50 30.96 -1.73 -17.24
N SER A 51 30.36 -0.57 -17.50
CA SER A 51 30.77 0.22 -18.65
C SER A 51 30.55 1.69 -18.38
N ALA A 52 31.65 2.37 -18.06
CA ALA A 52 31.75 3.81 -18.07
C ALA A 52 31.62 4.34 -19.50
N LYS A 53 30.80 5.37 -19.69
CA LYS A 53 30.94 6.29 -20.82
C LYS A 53 30.72 7.72 -20.33
N THR A 54 31.86 8.38 -20.10
CA THR A 54 32.02 9.81 -19.90
C THR A 54 32.00 10.55 -21.25
N ALA A 55 31.64 11.84 -21.18
CA ALA A 55 31.62 12.90 -22.22
C ALA A 55 30.18 13.16 -22.72
N THR A 56 29.57 14.35 -22.63
CA THR A 56 30.11 15.72 -22.51
C THR A 56 29.01 16.64 -21.96
N ALA A 57 29.41 17.54 -21.06
CA ALA A 57 28.62 18.69 -20.63
C ALA A 57 28.31 19.61 -21.82
N SER A 58 27.02 19.88 -22.05
CA SER A 58 26.57 21.05 -22.81
C SER A 58 25.66 21.86 -21.89
N SER A 59 26.27 22.85 -21.25
CA SER A 59 25.60 23.93 -20.54
C SER A 59 24.56 24.59 -21.45
N ALA A 60 23.29 24.42 -21.11
CA ALA A 60 22.29 25.44 -21.31
C ALA A 60 21.85 25.90 -19.91
N SER A 61 22.52 26.95 -19.45
CA SER A 61 22.16 27.71 -18.25
C SER A 61 20.82 28.43 -18.52
N SER A 62 19.72 27.77 -18.18
CA SER A 62 18.44 28.44 -17.95
C SER A 62 18.35 28.75 -16.47
N SER A 63 18.57 30.03 -16.13
CA SER A 63 18.20 30.59 -14.83
C SER A 63 16.68 30.52 -14.70
N ALA A 64 16.19 29.39 -14.21
CA ALA A 64 14.81 29.16 -13.82
C ALA A 64 14.83 28.84 -12.32
N THR A 65 13.86 29.37 -11.59
CA THR A 65 13.52 28.92 -10.24
C THR A 65 13.54 27.39 -10.21
N PRO A 66 14.17 26.75 -9.20
CA PRO A 66 14.25 25.30 -9.15
C PRO A 66 12.83 24.71 -9.27
N ALA A 67 12.56 24.02 -10.38
CA ALA A 67 11.32 23.29 -10.53
C ALA A 67 11.29 22.23 -9.42
N GLU A 68 10.26 22.27 -8.58
CA GLU A 68 10.08 21.29 -7.52
C GLU A 68 9.93 19.89 -8.14
N ASP A 69 10.59 18.90 -7.56
CA ASP A 69 10.61 17.55 -8.09
C ASP A 69 9.23 16.86 -7.92
N ASP A 70 8.93 15.91 -8.82
CA ASP A 70 7.64 15.23 -8.82
C ASP A 70 7.38 14.44 -7.52
N LEU A 71 8.40 13.89 -6.86
CA LEU A 71 8.20 13.17 -5.60
C LEU A 71 7.72 14.13 -4.52
N THR A 72 8.31 15.32 -4.42
CA THR A 72 7.88 16.35 -3.47
C THR A 72 6.46 16.83 -3.78
N LEU A 73 6.13 17.07 -5.05
CA LEU A 73 4.77 17.49 -5.45
C LEU A 73 3.72 16.39 -5.19
N ILE A 74 4.02 15.13 -5.52
CA ILE A 74 3.13 13.99 -5.25
C ILE A 74 2.95 13.81 -3.74
N LYS A 75 4.03 13.94 -2.95
CA LYS A 75 3.95 13.89 -1.50
C LYS A 75 3.03 14.97 -0.93
N LYS A 76 3.09 16.20 -1.44
CA LYS A 76 2.15 17.27 -1.07
C LYS A 76 0.69 16.89 -1.37
N ALA A 77 0.43 16.38 -2.57
CA ALA A 77 -0.91 15.94 -2.96
C ALA A 77 -1.43 14.77 -2.10
N LEU A 78 -0.55 13.84 -1.70
CA LEU A 78 -0.90 12.76 -0.76
C LEU A 78 -1.22 13.30 0.64
N VAL A 79 -0.43 14.23 1.17
CA VAL A 79 -0.71 14.87 2.47
C VAL A 79 -2.07 15.56 2.44
N GLU A 80 -2.36 16.30 1.37
CA GLU A 80 -3.65 16.96 1.19
C GLU A 80 -4.82 15.96 1.13
N LYS A 81 -4.66 14.84 0.41
CA LYS A 81 -5.74 13.86 0.29
C LYS A 81 -5.94 13.01 1.55
N THR A 82 -4.85 12.52 2.14
CA THR A 82 -4.88 11.57 3.26
C THR A 82 -4.92 12.22 4.62
N GLN A 83 -4.59 13.51 4.71
CA GLN A 83 -4.43 14.27 5.96
C GLN A 83 -3.34 13.71 6.89
N ILE A 84 -2.47 12.81 6.40
CA ILE A 84 -1.28 12.36 7.12
C ILE A 84 -0.26 13.51 7.09
N ALA A 85 0.30 13.86 8.25
CA ALA A 85 1.27 14.94 8.35
C ALA A 85 2.50 14.69 7.45
N ALA A 86 3.04 15.74 6.84
CA ALA A 86 4.12 15.64 5.85
C ALA A 86 5.42 15.01 6.40
N ASP A 87 5.66 15.15 7.70
CA ASP A 87 6.77 14.55 8.41
C ASP A 87 6.50 13.09 8.80
N GLN A 88 5.24 12.66 8.84
CA GLN A 88 4.80 11.30 9.17
C GLN A 88 4.53 10.43 7.93
N ILE A 89 4.36 11.01 6.74
CA ILE A 89 4.11 10.24 5.51
C ILE A 89 5.43 9.77 4.87
N ASN A 90 5.46 8.51 4.45
CA ASN A 90 6.50 7.90 3.63
C ASN A 90 5.93 7.57 2.25
N VAL A 91 6.60 8.02 1.18
CA VAL A 91 6.16 7.88 -0.20
C VAL A 91 7.30 7.32 -1.02
N THR A 92 7.04 6.26 -1.79
CA THR A 92 7.98 5.68 -2.75
C THR A 92 7.32 5.61 -4.11
N ILE A 93 7.94 6.18 -5.14
CA ILE A 93 7.47 6.08 -6.52
C ILE A 93 8.08 4.83 -7.17
N SER A 94 7.23 3.95 -7.69
CA SER A 94 7.68 2.75 -8.42
C SER A 94 7.61 2.90 -9.93
N GLN A 95 6.69 3.74 -10.45
CA GLN A 95 6.67 4.15 -11.85
C GLN A 95 6.25 5.62 -11.96
N ASN A 96 6.90 6.39 -12.82
CA ASN A 96 6.52 7.75 -13.20
C ASN A 96 6.97 7.99 -14.64
N ASP A 97 6.04 8.39 -15.52
CA ASP A 97 6.30 8.70 -16.93
C ASP A 97 6.17 10.22 -17.25
N GLY A 98 6.05 11.05 -16.22
CA GLY A 98 5.85 12.49 -16.31
C GLY A 98 4.38 12.92 -16.41
N LYS A 99 3.46 12.01 -16.77
CA LYS A 99 2.01 12.25 -16.81
C LYS A 99 1.26 11.44 -15.75
N TYR A 100 1.68 10.21 -15.52
CA TYR A 100 1.12 9.30 -14.53
C TYR A 100 2.22 8.83 -13.59
N ALA A 101 1.85 8.62 -12.33
CA ALA A 101 2.73 8.02 -11.35
C ALA A 101 1.98 6.96 -10.53
N LYS A 102 2.70 5.92 -10.14
CA LYS A 102 2.24 4.93 -9.17
C LYS A 102 3.34 4.63 -8.17
N GLY A 103 2.93 4.26 -6.97
CA GLY A 103 3.88 4.03 -5.90
C GLY A 103 3.20 3.56 -4.64
N PHE A 104 3.95 3.56 -3.55
CA PHE A 104 3.48 3.18 -2.23
C PHE A 104 3.46 4.39 -1.31
N VAL A 105 2.46 4.40 -0.43
CA VAL A 105 2.29 5.40 0.63
C VAL A 105 2.03 4.68 1.95
N GLY A 106 2.66 5.15 3.02
CA GLY A 106 2.45 4.64 4.38
C GLY A 106 2.85 5.65 5.43
N THR A 107 2.58 5.34 6.69
CA THR A 107 2.97 6.17 7.83
C THR A 107 4.34 5.73 8.36
N LYS A 108 5.18 6.67 8.76
CA LYS A 108 6.46 6.36 9.41
C LYS A 108 6.22 5.67 10.74
N GLY A 109 7.03 4.65 11.03
CA GLY A 109 6.93 3.89 12.28
C GLY A 109 5.81 2.85 12.30
N GLU A 110 4.97 2.79 11.27
CA GLU A 110 4.01 1.71 11.07
C GLU A 110 4.62 0.66 10.14
N GLU A 111 4.93 -0.53 10.67
CA GLU A 111 5.42 -1.65 9.85
C GLU A 111 4.28 -2.39 9.14
N THR A 112 3.06 -2.24 9.65
CA THR A 112 1.83 -2.81 9.11
C THR A 112 0.81 -1.70 8.92
N GLY A 113 0.80 -1.11 7.74
CA GLY A 113 -0.07 0.01 7.39
C GLY A 113 0.43 0.69 6.11
N GLY A 114 -0.49 1.05 5.22
CA GLY A 114 -0.15 1.69 3.95
C GLY A 114 -0.98 1.16 2.78
N GLY A 115 -0.65 1.64 1.59
CA GLY A 115 -1.30 1.25 0.35
C GLY A 115 -0.46 1.67 -0.84
N TYR A 116 -0.95 1.40 -2.04
CA TYR A 116 -0.42 2.03 -3.23
C TYR A 116 -1.24 3.27 -3.57
N PHE A 117 -0.65 4.16 -4.37
CA PHE A 117 -1.34 5.30 -4.93
C PHE A 117 -1.24 5.32 -6.45
N LEU A 118 -2.20 6.00 -7.07
CA LEU A 118 -2.19 6.36 -8.48
C LEU A 118 -2.36 7.87 -8.58
N ALA A 119 -1.48 8.52 -9.32
CA ALA A 119 -1.49 9.95 -9.52
C ALA A 119 -1.44 10.31 -11.00
N VAL A 120 -2.09 11.42 -11.36
CA VAL A 120 -2.09 12.00 -12.71
C VAL A 120 -1.69 13.47 -12.63
N LYS A 121 -0.90 13.92 -13.60
CA LYS A 121 -0.49 15.32 -13.74
C LYS A 121 -1.42 16.04 -14.72
N VAL A 122 -2.20 16.99 -14.23
CA VAL A 122 -3.12 17.82 -15.02
C VAL A 122 -2.77 19.28 -14.83
N GLY A 123 -2.49 19.99 -15.94
CA GLY A 123 -2.09 21.40 -15.86
C GLY A 123 -0.82 21.65 -15.03
N GLY A 124 0.08 20.66 -14.95
CA GLY A 124 1.30 20.74 -14.14
C GLY A 124 1.12 20.37 -12.66
N VAL A 125 -0.11 20.11 -12.21
CA VAL A 125 -0.44 19.74 -10.82
C VAL A 125 -0.70 18.25 -10.72
N TRP A 126 -0.09 17.59 -9.72
CA TRP A 126 -0.34 16.19 -9.42
C TRP A 126 -1.63 16.02 -8.62
N ILE A 127 -2.50 15.11 -9.08
CA ILE A 127 -3.77 14.77 -8.44
C ILE A 127 -3.71 13.29 -8.06
N ILE A 128 -4.00 12.97 -6.80
CA ILE A 128 -4.07 11.58 -6.33
C ILE A 128 -5.45 11.01 -6.66
N VAL A 129 -5.50 10.16 -7.67
CA VAL A 129 -6.74 9.54 -8.17
C VAL A 129 -7.16 8.37 -7.28
N TYR A 130 -6.19 7.60 -6.81
CA TYR A 130 -6.42 6.47 -5.91
C TYR A 130 -5.33 6.39 -4.85
N ASP A 131 -5.71 5.95 -3.66
CA ASP A 131 -4.84 5.58 -2.55
C ASP A 131 -5.54 4.48 -1.74
N GLY A 132 -4.85 3.37 -1.50
CA GLY A 132 -5.44 2.23 -0.78
C GLY A 132 -4.77 0.90 -1.07
N GLN A 133 -5.32 -0.17 -0.49
CA GLN A 133 -4.81 -1.55 -0.65
C GLN A 133 -5.65 -2.40 -1.60
N ALA A 134 -6.82 -1.91 -2.00
CA ALA A 134 -7.76 -2.65 -2.84
C ALA A 134 -7.52 -2.38 -4.33
N THR A 135 -8.23 -3.10 -5.19
CA THR A 135 -8.32 -2.76 -6.61
C THR A 135 -9.08 -1.44 -6.77
N PRO A 136 -8.65 -0.52 -7.67
CA PRO A 136 -9.31 0.78 -7.81
C PRO A 136 -10.56 0.66 -8.69
N ASP A 137 -11.51 1.56 -8.52
CA ASP A 137 -12.70 1.61 -9.38
C ASP A 137 -12.34 2.02 -10.81
N CYS A 138 -12.97 1.40 -11.80
CA CYS A 138 -12.70 1.69 -13.21
C CYS A 138 -13.08 3.14 -13.61
N ALA A 139 -14.08 3.73 -12.96
CA ALA A 139 -14.58 5.07 -13.32
C ALA A 139 -13.47 6.16 -13.27
N PRO A 140 -12.78 6.38 -12.14
CA PRO A 140 -11.68 7.36 -12.09
C PRO A 140 -10.49 6.97 -12.96
N ILE A 141 -10.17 5.67 -13.08
CA ILE A 141 -9.06 5.17 -13.90
C ILE A 141 -9.28 5.49 -15.38
N ASN A 142 -10.51 5.31 -15.87
CA ASN A 142 -10.89 5.59 -17.25
C ASN A 142 -11.04 7.09 -17.50
N ALA A 143 -11.59 7.86 -16.54
CA ALA A 143 -11.73 9.31 -16.66
C ALA A 143 -10.39 10.03 -16.90
N TYR A 144 -9.31 9.53 -16.26
CA TYR A 144 -7.95 10.07 -16.44
C TYR A 144 -7.10 9.28 -17.46
N ALA A 145 -7.69 8.26 -18.10
CA ALA A 145 -7.06 7.42 -19.11
C ALA A 145 -5.71 6.81 -18.67
N PHE A 146 -5.64 6.27 -17.45
CA PHE A 146 -4.42 5.59 -16.97
C PHE A 146 -4.03 4.44 -17.91
N PRO A 147 -2.75 4.27 -18.23
CA PRO A 147 -2.30 3.21 -19.13
C PRO A 147 -2.51 1.83 -18.49
N VAL A 148 -2.81 0.83 -19.32
CA VAL A 148 -2.99 -0.57 -18.90
C VAL A 148 -1.71 -1.13 -18.24
N SER A 149 -0.54 -0.65 -18.65
CA SER A 149 0.74 -0.99 -18.04
C SER A 149 0.88 -0.55 -16.57
N MET A 150 0.13 0.48 -16.15
CA MET A 150 0.10 0.91 -14.75
C MET A 150 -1.06 0.28 -13.99
N VAL A 151 -2.23 0.21 -14.62
CA VAL A 151 -3.48 -0.29 -14.04
C VAL A 151 -4.08 -1.33 -14.99
N PRO A 152 -3.68 -2.61 -14.90
CA PRO A 152 -4.15 -3.66 -15.82
C PRO A 152 -5.58 -4.14 -15.51
N GLU A 153 -6.07 -3.86 -14.30
CA GLU A 153 -7.38 -4.27 -13.82
C GLU A 153 -8.00 -3.22 -12.89
N CYS A 154 -9.33 -3.21 -12.83
CA CYS A 154 -10.12 -2.29 -12.00
C CYS A 154 -11.48 -2.91 -11.66
N LEU A 155 -12.22 -2.33 -10.70
CA LEU A 155 -13.57 -2.77 -10.34
C LEU A 155 -14.63 -2.01 -11.13
N ASP A 156 -15.58 -2.73 -11.73
CA ASP A 156 -16.74 -2.10 -12.37
C ASP A 156 -17.75 -1.56 -11.32
N ALA A 157 -18.83 -0.93 -11.79
CA ALA A 157 -19.86 -0.36 -10.91
C ALA A 157 -20.61 -1.41 -10.05
N ASN A 158 -20.50 -2.70 -10.40
CA ASN A 158 -21.09 -3.81 -9.66
C ASN A 158 -20.06 -4.49 -8.73
N GLY A 159 -18.81 -4.01 -8.69
CA GLY A 159 -17.72 -4.61 -7.93
C GLY A 159 -17.06 -5.82 -8.60
N ASN A 160 -17.30 -6.07 -9.89
CA ASN A 160 -16.63 -7.13 -10.62
C ASN A 160 -15.24 -6.67 -11.07
N LEU A 161 -14.25 -7.56 -10.95
CA LEU A 161 -12.91 -7.33 -11.46
C LEU A 161 -12.89 -7.41 -12.99
N MET A 162 -12.48 -6.31 -13.62
CA MET A 162 -12.37 -6.16 -15.07
C MET A 162 -10.91 -6.03 -15.48
N LYS A 163 -10.50 -6.76 -16.51
CA LYS A 163 -9.21 -6.57 -17.19
C LYS A 163 -9.34 -5.44 -18.23
N ARG A 164 -8.30 -4.62 -18.36
CA ARG A 164 -8.23 -3.47 -19.26
C ARG A 164 -7.36 -3.73 -20.48
#